data_AF-A0A643KA90-F1
#
_entry.id   AF-A0A643KA90-F1
#
_cell.length_a   1.000
_cell.length_b   1.000
_cell.length_c   1.000
_cell.angle_alpha   90.00
_cell.angle_beta   90.00
_cell.angle_gamma   90.00
#
_symmetry.space_group_name_H-M   'P 1'
#
loop_
_entity.id
_entity.type
_entity.pdbx_description
1 polymer ?
#
loop_
_entity_poly.entity_id
_entity_poly.type
_entity_poly.pdbx_seq_one_letter_code
_entity_poly.pdbx_strand_id
1 'polypeptide(L)'
;MEYVYAALILNETEEELNEENITAVLEAAGVDVEESRVKALVAALEDVDIEEAIETAAAAPAPAAGGAGGEVEAADDDDEEEAAEEEAAEDEGDDEDEDADGEGLGALFG
;
A
#
# COMPACT_ATOMS: atom_id res chain seq x y z
N MET A 1 -2.37 -2.47 -12.66
CA MET A 1 -2.58 -2.45 -11.18
C MET A 1 -3.97 -2.92 -10.80
N GLU A 2 -4.96 -2.82 -11.70
CA GLU A 2 -6.36 -3.25 -11.56
C GLU A 2 -6.56 -4.63 -10.92
N TYR A 3 -5.81 -5.66 -11.34
CA TYR A 3 -5.93 -7.00 -10.76
C TYR A 3 -5.52 -7.06 -9.29
N VAL A 4 -4.46 -6.34 -8.90
CA VAL A 4 -4.00 -6.27 -7.50
C VAL A 4 -5.03 -5.53 -6.66
N TYR A 5 -5.61 -4.44 -7.18
CA TYR A 5 -6.67 -3.72 -6.48
C TYR A 5 -7.93 -4.57 -6.30
N ALA A 6 -8.32 -5.36 -7.31
CA ALA A 6 -9.43 -6.29 -7.17
C ALA A 6 -9.17 -7.32 -6.06
N ALA A 7 -7.97 -7.90 -6.00
CA ALA A 7 -7.61 -8.82 -4.92
C ALA A 7 -7.61 -8.15 -3.54
N LEU A 8 -7.07 -6.93 -3.42
CA LEU A 8 -7.07 -6.20 -2.14
C LEU A 8 -8.49 -5.85 -1.69
N ILE A 9 -9.38 -5.46 -2.60
CA ILE A 9 -10.79 -5.20 -2.29
C ILE A 9 -11.44 -6.47 -1.74
N LEU A 10 -11.26 -7.61 -2.44
CA LEU A 10 -11.84 -8.88 -2.02
C LEU A 10 -11.30 -9.31 -0.65
N ASN A 11 -9.99 -9.15 -0.42
CA ASN A 11 -9.34 -9.44 0.87
C ASN A 11 -9.94 -8.59 2.01
N GLU A 12 -10.05 -7.28 1.81
CA GLU A 12 -10.63 -6.36 2.80
C GLU A 12 -12.10 -6.67 3.10
N THR A 13 -12.83 -7.20 2.12
CA THR A 13 -14.23 -7.62 2.28
C THR A 13 -14.40 -9.07 2.77
N GLU A 14 -13.30 -9.77 3.08
CA GLU A 14 -13.30 -11.18 3.51
C GLU A 14 -13.92 -12.15 2.48
N GLU A 15 -13.89 -11.78 1.19
CA GLU A 15 -14.39 -12.59 0.08
C GLU A 15 -13.28 -13.50 -0.48
N GLU A 16 -13.66 -14.65 -1.04
CA GLU A 16 -12.69 -15.62 -1.56
C GLU A 16 -11.93 -15.09 -2.79
N LEU A 17 -10.61 -15.27 -2.80
CA LEU A 17 -9.73 -14.89 -3.91
C LEU A 17 -9.68 -15.99 -4.98
N ASN A 18 -10.75 -16.09 -5.76
CA ASN A 18 -10.87 -17.02 -6.88
C ASN A 18 -11.04 -16.31 -8.23
N GLU A 19 -10.98 -17.07 -9.33
CA GLU A 19 -11.06 -16.51 -10.69
C GLU A 19 -12.40 -15.80 -10.96
N GLU A 20 -13.50 -16.31 -10.39
CA GLU A 20 -14.84 -15.78 -10.58
C GLU A 20 -15.00 -14.41 -9.92
N ASN A 21 -14.62 -14.31 -8.64
CA ASN A 21 -14.75 -13.08 -7.85
C ASN A 21 -13.85 -11.97 -8.40
N ILE A 22 -12.60 -12.27 -8.75
CA ILE A 22 -11.67 -11.28 -9.33
C ILE A 22 -12.20 -10.78 -10.67
N THR A 23 -12.68 -11.68 -11.54
CA THR A 23 -13.25 -11.31 -12.84
C THR A 23 -14.48 -10.43 -12.66
N ALA A 24 -15.38 -10.77 -11.73
CA ALA A 24 -16.60 -10.00 -11.47
C ALA A 24 -16.30 -8.55 -11.03
N VAL A 25 -15.32 -8.35 -10.15
CA VAL A 25 -14.90 -7.00 -9.71
C VAL A 25 -14.31 -6.20 -10.87
N LEU A 26 -13.45 -6.82 -11.68
CA LEU A 26 -12.83 -6.15 -12.82
C LEU A 26 -13.85 -5.78 -13.91
N GLU A 27 -14.79 -6.67 -14.23
CA GLU A 27 -15.87 -6.41 -15.17
C GLU A 27 -16.80 -5.29 -14.66
N ALA A 28 -17.13 -5.30 -13.37
CA ALA A 28 -17.92 -4.24 -12.75
C ALA A 28 -17.22 -2.87 -12.81
N ALA A 29 -15.89 -2.86 -12.79
CA ALA A 29 -15.06 -1.67 -13.00
C ALA A 29 -14.88 -1.30 -14.49
N GLY A 30 -15.45 -2.07 -15.42
CA GLY A 30 -15.35 -1.83 -16.86
C GLY A 30 -13.98 -2.18 -17.47
N VAL A 31 -13.23 -3.05 -16.82
CA VAL A 31 -11.92 -3.52 -17.30
C VAL A 31 -12.11 -4.64 -18.32
N ASP A 32 -11.33 -4.62 -19.40
CA ASP A 32 -11.19 -5.76 -20.31
C ASP A 32 -10.34 -6.85 -19.64
N VAL A 33 -10.98 -7.92 -19.17
CA VAL A 33 -10.33 -8.98 -18.37
C VAL A 33 -9.53 -9.95 -19.24
N GLU A 34 -8.30 -10.23 -18.82
CA GLU A 34 -7.43 -11.26 -19.38
C GLU A 34 -7.40 -12.47 -18.44
N GLU A 35 -8.07 -13.57 -18.81
CA GLU A 35 -8.18 -14.77 -17.99
C GLU A 35 -6.82 -15.34 -17.52
N SER A 36 -5.79 -15.25 -18.36
CA SER A 36 -4.45 -15.74 -18.02
C SER A 36 -3.82 -14.95 -16.86
N ARG A 37 -4.14 -13.65 -16.75
CA ARG A 37 -3.64 -12.79 -15.66
C ARG A 37 -4.41 -13.05 -14.37
N VAL A 38 -5.71 -13.30 -14.45
CA VAL A 38 -6.51 -13.72 -13.29
C VAL A 38 -5.95 -15.03 -12.72
N LYS A 39 -5.73 -16.04 -13.57
CA LYS A 39 -5.15 -17.33 -13.17
C LYS A 39 -3.78 -17.20 -12.53
N ALA A 40 -2.90 -16.41 -13.15
CA ALA A 40 -1.58 -16.17 -12.62
C ALA A 40 -1.63 -15.47 -11.26
N LEU A 41 -2.56 -14.53 -11.07
CA LEU A 41 -2.73 -13.83 -9.80
C LEU A 41 -3.26 -14.77 -8.71
N VAL A 42 -4.31 -15.54 -8.98
CA VAL A 42 -4.86 -16.51 -8.02
C VAL A 42 -3.76 -17.49 -7.59
N ALA A 43 -3.04 -18.09 -8.54
CA ALA A 43 -1.95 -19.01 -8.24
C ALA A 43 -0.79 -18.36 -7.45
N ALA A 44 -0.51 -17.07 -7.69
CA ALA A 44 0.51 -16.35 -6.95
C ALA A 44 0.09 -16.02 -5.50
N LEU A 45 -1.21 -16.03 -5.20
CA LEU A 45 -1.77 -15.70 -3.89
C LEU A 45 -2.19 -16.93 -3.07
N GLU A 46 -2.15 -18.15 -3.65
CA GLU A 46 -2.58 -19.39 -2.97
C GLU A 46 -1.91 -19.63 -1.60
N ASP A 47 -0.63 -19.28 -1.48
CA ASP A 47 0.18 -19.47 -0.27
C ASP A 47 0.65 -18.14 0.37
N VAL A 48 -0.04 -17.03 0.07
CA VAL A 48 0.34 -15.69 0.57
C VAL A 48 -0.62 -15.24 1.67
N ASP A 49 -0.06 -14.85 2.82
CA ASP A 49 -0.77 -14.09 3.86
C ASP A 49 -0.74 -12.61 3.46
N ILE A 50 -1.89 -12.07 3.07
CA ILE A 50 -2.00 -10.73 2.49
C ILE A 50 -1.88 -9.67 3.59
N GLU A 51 -2.42 -9.92 4.78
CA GLU A 51 -2.31 -9.03 5.92
C GLU A 51 -0.85 -8.86 6.34
N GLU A 52 -0.12 -9.96 6.50
CA GLU A 52 1.32 -9.94 6.85
C GLU A 52 2.14 -9.21 5.76
N ALA A 53 1.82 -9.45 4.48
CA ALA A 53 2.50 -8.80 3.37
C ALA A 53 2.26 -7.27 3.36
N ILE A 54 1.05 -6.82 3.69
CA ILE A 54 0.71 -5.40 3.80
C ILE A 54 1.43 -4.75 4.98
N GLU A 55 1.41 -5.39 6.15
CA GLU A 55 2.10 -4.89 7.35
C GLU A 55 3.61 -4.76 7.10
N THR A 56 4.22 -5.80 6.50
CA THR A 56 5.63 -5.79 6.13
C THR A 56 5.95 -4.68 5.13
N ALA A 57 5.08 -4.49 4.12
CA ALA A 57 5.26 -3.43 3.13
C ALA A 57 5.13 -2.03 3.75
N ALA A 58 4.26 -1.85 4.74
CA ALA A 58 4.08 -0.58 5.45
C ALA A 58 5.25 -0.27 6.40
N ALA A 59 5.89 -1.30 6.97
CA ALA A 59 7.04 -1.16 7.85
C ALA A 59 8.37 -0.96 7.09
N ALA A 60 8.41 -1.24 5.78
CA ALA A 60 9.60 -1.06 4.98
C ALA A 60 9.99 0.44 4.92
N PRO A 61 11.27 0.79 5.17
CA PRO A 61 11.71 2.18 5.08
C PRO A 61 11.45 2.70 3.66
N ALA A 62 10.64 3.76 3.56
CA ALA A 62 10.36 4.40 2.28
C ALA A 62 11.69 4.84 1.66
N PRO A 63 11.99 4.47 0.40
CA PRO A 63 13.24 4.86 -0.23
C PRO A 63 13.32 6.39 -0.23
N ALA A 64 14.33 6.92 0.46
CA ALA A 64 14.63 8.34 0.41
C ALA A 64 14.80 8.71 -1.07
N ALA A 65 14.02 9.69 -1.55
CA ALA A 65 14.06 10.16 -2.92
C ALA A 65 15.44 10.78 -3.20
N GLY A 66 16.39 9.95 -3.62
CA GLY A 66 17.79 10.31 -3.79
C GLY A 66 18.47 9.41 -4.81
N GLY A 67 18.48 9.86 -6.07
CA GLY A 67 19.49 9.46 -7.06
C GLY A 67 19.24 8.17 -7.83
N ALA A 68 19.19 8.31 -9.15
CA ALA A 68 19.32 7.19 -10.08
C ALA A 68 20.64 6.42 -9.87
N GLY A 69 20.56 5.10 -9.82
CA GLY A 69 21.71 4.21 -9.81
C GLY A 69 21.23 2.77 -9.67
N GLY A 70 21.52 1.95 -10.68
CA GLY A 70 21.00 0.59 -10.77
C GLY A 70 21.73 -0.43 -9.92
N GLU A 71 21.28 -1.66 -10.16
CA GLU A 71 21.91 -2.94 -9.88
C GLU A 71 21.55 -3.61 -8.54
N VAL A 72 20.71 -4.64 -8.71
CA VAL A 72 20.54 -5.82 -7.88
C VAL A 72 21.87 -6.32 -7.29
N GLU A 73 21.95 -6.41 -5.96
CA GLU A 73 22.75 -7.45 -5.31
C GLU A 73 22.11 -7.82 -3.95
N ALA A 74 22.07 -9.13 -3.71
CA ALA A 74 21.65 -9.74 -2.46
C ALA A 74 22.85 -9.82 -1.49
N ALA A 75 22.61 -9.54 -0.22
CA ALA A 75 23.45 -9.83 0.96
C ALA A 75 22.54 -9.54 2.19
N ASP A 76 22.22 -10.42 3.14
CA ASP A 76 23.00 -11.30 4.03
C ASP A 76 24.08 -10.54 4.84
N ASP A 77 24.14 -10.82 6.15
CA ASP A 77 24.86 -10.17 7.28
C ASP A 77 24.21 -8.86 7.80
N ASP A 78 23.67 -8.75 9.02
CA ASP A 78 24.25 -8.97 10.38
C ASP A 78 25.42 -8.01 10.68
N ASP A 79 25.35 -7.36 11.85
CA ASP A 79 26.28 -6.35 12.41
C ASP A 79 26.43 -4.99 11.67
N GLU A 80 25.88 -3.92 12.26
CA GLU A 80 26.68 -2.79 12.77
C GLU A 80 25.78 -1.71 13.41
N GLU A 81 25.76 -1.73 14.75
CA GLU A 81 25.44 -0.61 15.63
C GLU A 81 26.40 0.57 15.40
N GLU A 82 25.91 1.79 15.73
CA GLU A 82 26.65 3.03 15.97
C GLU A 82 27.11 3.84 14.74
N ALA A 83 26.30 4.82 14.33
CA ALA A 83 26.70 6.24 14.33
C ALA A 83 25.68 7.12 13.59
N ALA A 84 24.94 7.95 14.33
CA ALA A 84 24.73 9.36 14.03
C ALA A 84 23.83 9.99 15.11
N GLU A 85 24.46 10.43 16.19
CA GLU A 85 23.97 11.59 16.95
C GLU A 85 23.94 12.80 16.02
N GLU A 86 22.76 13.30 15.70
CA GLU A 86 22.47 14.73 15.54
C GLU A 86 20.95 14.88 15.50
N GLU A 87 20.39 15.68 16.41
CA GLU A 87 19.22 16.54 16.23
C GLU A 87 18.86 17.07 17.62
N ALA A 88 19.62 18.08 18.03
CA ALA A 88 19.21 19.01 19.06
C ALA A 88 18.68 20.27 18.35
N ALA A 89 17.45 20.61 18.69
CA ALA A 89 16.80 21.93 18.65
C ALA A 89 15.67 22.13 17.63
N GLU A 90 14.60 22.74 18.19
CA GLU A 90 13.40 23.30 17.58
C GLU A 90 12.32 22.24 17.27
N ASP A 91 11.18 22.19 17.96
CA ASP A 91 10.24 23.29 18.18
C ASP A 91 9.20 22.90 19.27
N GLU A 92 9.19 23.59 20.41
CA GLU A 92 8.07 23.59 21.37
C GLU A 92 7.72 25.05 21.69
N GLY A 93 6.51 25.46 21.32
CA GLY A 93 5.88 26.73 21.70
C GLY A 93 4.79 27.10 20.67
N ASP A 94 3.55 26.63 20.82
CA ASP A 94 2.46 27.23 21.61
C ASP A 94 1.54 28.13 20.77
N ASP A 95 0.28 28.22 21.19
CA ASP A 95 -0.88 28.97 20.65
C ASP A 95 -1.65 28.26 19.52
N GLU A 96 -2.74 27.53 19.83
CA GLU A 96 -4.08 27.99 20.21
C GLU A 96 -4.87 28.64 19.05
N ASP A 97 -5.99 27.97 18.76
CA ASP A 97 -7.26 28.50 18.24
C ASP A 97 -7.35 29.05 16.80
N GLU A 98 -8.33 28.51 16.08
CA GLU A 98 -9.46 29.24 15.47
C GLU A 98 -9.89 28.59 14.15
N ASP A 99 -11.03 27.93 14.24
CA ASP A 99 -12.02 27.66 13.18
C ASP A 99 -11.74 28.28 11.80
N ALA A 100 -11.39 27.43 10.83
CA ALA A 100 -11.47 27.75 9.42
C ALA A 100 -12.04 26.54 8.64
N ASP A 101 -13.36 26.60 8.47
CA ASP A 101 -14.04 26.22 7.22
C ASP A 101 -14.28 24.72 6.96
N GLY A 102 -15.10 24.13 7.85
CA GLY A 102 -15.93 22.96 7.57
C GLY A 102 -17.07 23.22 6.56
N GLU A 103 -16.81 23.96 5.47
CA GLU A 103 -17.77 24.21 4.38
C GLU A 103 -17.57 23.25 3.18
N GLY A 104 -17.06 22.04 3.44
CA GLY A 104 -16.59 21.14 2.37
C GLY A 104 -17.51 20.02 1.89
N LEU A 105 -18.50 19.57 2.68
CA LEU A 105 -19.24 18.32 2.35
C LEU A 105 -20.75 18.38 2.55
N GLY A 106 -21.26 19.23 3.46
CA GLY A 106 -22.71 19.34 3.72
C GLY A 106 -23.52 19.94 2.57
N ALA A 107 -22.90 20.74 1.70
CA ALA A 107 -23.54 21.32 0.52
C ALA A 107 -23.67 20.33 -0.66
N LEU A 108 -23.00 19.17 -0.60
CA LEU A 108 -23.00 18.19 -1.68
C LEU A 108 -24.13 17.16 -1.56
N PHE A 109 -24.76 17.07 -0.39
CA PHE A 109 -25.82 16.10 -0.07
C PHE A 109 -27.13 16.73 0.43
N GLY A 110 -27.29 18.05 0.28
CA GLY A 110 -28.51 18.80 0.61
C GLY A 110 -29.48 18.90 -0.56
#